data_AF-A0AA85AYQ9-F1
#
_entry.id   AF-A0AA85AYQ9-F1
#
_cell.length_a   1.000
_cell.length_b   1.000
_cell.length_c   1.000
_cell.angle_alpha   90.00
_cell.angle_beta   90.00
_cell.angle_gamma   90.00
#
_symmetry.space_group_name_H-M   'P 1'
#
loop_
_entity.id
_entity.type
_entity.pdbx_description
1 polymer ?
#
loop_
_entity_poly.entity_id
_entity_poly.type
_entity_poly.pdbx_seq_one_letter_code
_entity_poly.pdbx_strand_id
1 'polypeptide(L)' 'MDIFSCYKKDDIPFVRISAPMVRYTKLPFRLLLRKHNVDLVHTPMILANSFIRSEKARNVEFTTCSNDRP' A
#
# COMPACT_ATOMS: atom_id res chain seq x y z
N MET A 1 -16.40 18.45 12.98
CA MET A 1 -16.28 17.20 13.78
C MET A 1 -14.89 16.65 13.57
N ASP A 2 -14.17 16.37 14.65
CA ASP A 2 -12.87 15.70 14.58
C ASP A 2 -13.09 14.18 14.58
N ILE A 3 -12.73 13.51 13.48
CA ILE A 3 -12.95 12.07 13.33
C ILE A 3 -12.09 11.25 14.30
N PHE A 4 -10.94 11.78 14.72
CA PHE A 4 -10.05 11.08 15.64
C PHE A 4 -10.67 10.96 17.02
N SER A 5 -11.20 12.05 17.58
CA SER A 5 -11.90 12.01 18.87
C SER A 5 -13.15 11.14 18.84
N CYS A 6 -13.89 11.08 17.73
CA CYS A 6 -15.10 10.24 17.64
C CYS A 6 -14.83 8.73 17.72
N TYR A 7 -13.68 8.27 17.20
CA TYR A 7 -13.39 6.83 17.05
C TYR A 7 -12.24 6.33 17.93
N LYS A 8 -11.56 7.22 18.65
CA LYS A 8 -10.48 6.83 19.57
C LYS A 8 -11.05 6.02 20.73
N LYS A 9 -10.54 4.79 20.89
CA LYS A 9 -10.74 3.97 22.08
C LYS A 9 -9.47 4.01 22.90
N ASP A 10 -9.58 4.11 24.22
CA ASP A 10 -8.41 4.34 25.10
C ASP A 10 -7.36 3.23 25.02
N ASP A 11 -7.80 1.98 24.84
CA ASP A 11 -6.90 0.81 24.86
C ASP A 11 -6.53 0.25 23.48
N ILE A 12 -7.05 0.84 22.38
CA ILE A 12 -6.88 0.28 21.03
C ILE A 12 -6.27 1.33 20.10
N PRO A 13 -5.01 1.16 19.64
CA PRO A 13 -4.39 2.09 18.71
C PRO A 13 -5.03 2.00 17.32
N PHE A 14 -4.97 3.10 16.57
CA PHE A 14 -5.36 3.10 15.16
C PHE A 14 -4.36 2.30 14.32
N VAL A 15 -4.90 1.55 13.36
CA VAL A 15 -4.11 0.90 12.31
C VAL A 15 -3.72 1.94 11.26
N ARG A 16 -2.43 2.03 10.95
CA ARG A 16 -1.89 2.92 9.92
C ARG A 16 -1.83 2.18 8.60
N ILE A 17 -2.69 2.58 7.67
CA ILE A 17 -2.83 1.94 6.38
C ILE A 17 -2.44 2.93 5.29
N SER A 18 -1.58 2.51 4.37
CA SER A 18 -1.31 3.27 3.15
C SER A 18 -2.35 2.96 2.09
N ALA A 19 -3.07 3.99 1.62
CA ALA A 19 -4.02 3.87 0.54
C ALA A 19 -3.34 3.44 -0.78
N PRO A 20 -4.04 2.71 -1.67
CA PRO A 20 -3.52 2.41 -3.00
C PRO A 20 -3.45 3.69 -3.84
N MET A 21 -2.25 4.09 -4.28
CA MET A 21 -2.03 5.30 -5.07
C MET A 21 -1.38 4.96 -6.40
N VAL A 22 -2.11 5.18 -7.49
CA VAL A 22 -1.64 4.94 -8.87
C VAL A 22 -0.31 5.66 -9.08
N ARG A 23 0.68 4.96 -9.66
CA ARG A 23 2.07 5.40 -9.87
C ARG A 23 2.93 5.63 -8.61
N TYR A 24 2.34 5.90 -7.44
CA TYR A 24 3.09 6.24 -6.23
C TYR A 24 3.41 5.04 -5.34
N THR A 25 2.45 4.17 -5.01
CA THR A 25 2.69 3.01 -4.12
C THR A 25 3.46 1.86 -4.76
N LYS A 26 4.42 2.17 -5.65
CA LYS A 26 5.39 1.22 -6.21
C LYS A 26 6.38 0.76 -5.14
N LEU A 27 7.11 -0.32 -5.44
CA LEU A 27 7.98 -1.02 -4.49
C LEU A 27 8.89 -0.10 -3.65
N PRO A 28 9.64 0.87 -4.21
CA PRO A 28 10.49 1.74 -3.39
C PRO A 28 9.74 2.54 -2.32
N PHE A 29 8.54 3.04 -2.66
CA PHE A 29 7.72 3.78 -1.71
C PHE A 29 7.11 2.85 -0.65
N ARG A 30 6.71 1.64 -1.03
CA ARG A 30 6.25 0.64 -0.04
C ARG A 30 7.33 0.30 0.97
N LEU A 31 8.57 0.10 0.51
CA LEU A 31 9.73 -0.15 1.38
C LEU A 31 10.07 1.05 2.26
N LEU A 32 9.85 2.28 1.78
CA LEU A 32 9.99 3.49 2.60
C LEU A 32 8.96 3.48 3.74
N LEU A 33 7.68 3.28 3.43
CA LEU A 33 6.60 3.29 4.43
C LEU A 33 6.79 2.24 5.53
N ARG A 34 7.39 1.08 5.19
CA ARG A 34 7.75 0.06 6.19
C ARG A 34 8.75 0.55 7.24
N LYS A 35 9.59 1.54 6.91
CA LYS A 35 10.50 2.19 7.86
C LYS A 35 9.81 3.24 8.74
N HIS A 36 8.55 3.58 8.45
CA HIS A 36 7.79 4.65 9.10
C HIS A 36 6.55 4.14 9.86
N ASN A 37 6.61 2.91 10.41
CA ASN A 37 5.56 2.33 11.27
C ASN A 37 4.17 2.27 10.62
N VAL A 38 4.12 2.02 9.31
CA VAL A 38 2.87 1.71 8.61
C VAL A 38 2.59 0.21 8.71
N ASP A 39 1.43 -0.12 9.25
CA ASP A 39 1.04 -1.51 9.55
C ASP A 39 0.69 -2.29 8.27
N LEU A 40 -0.02 -1.65 7.34
CA LEU A 40 -0.48 -2.24 6.09
C LEU A 40 -0.16 -1.33 4.90
N VAL A 41 0.48 -1.87 3.87
CA VAL A 41 0.86 -1.10 2.68
C VAL A 41 0.32 -1.77 1.41
N HIS A 42 -0.57 -1.07 0.71
CA HIS A 42 -1.14 -1.56 -0.54
C HIS A 42 -0.23 -1.32 -1.75
N THR A 43 -0.35 -2.19 -2.75
CA THR A 43 0.14 -1.95 -4.12
C THR A 43 -0.62 -0.78 -4.76
N PRO A 44 -0.17 -0.23 -5.90
CA PRO A 44 -1.03 0.64 -6.68
C PRO A 44 -2.22 -0.17 -7.21
N MET A 45 -3.25 0.52 -7.70
CA MET A 45 -4.32 -0.14 -8.46
C MET A 45 -3.72 -0.76 -9.74
N ILE A 46 -3.98 -2.06 -9.96
CA ILE A 46 -3.49 -2.81 -11.12
C ILE A 46 -4.67 -3.18 -12.01
N LEU A 47 -4.60 -2.84 -13.31
CA LEU A 47 -5.64 -3.20 -14.26
C LEU A 47 -5.52 -4.68 -14.67
N ALA A 48 -6.47 -5.50 -14.24
CA ALA A 48 -6.45 -6.95 -14.44
C ALA A 48 -6.27 -7.36 -15.92
N ASN A 49 -7.04 -6.75 -16.84
CA ASN A 49 -6.99 -7.08 -18.27
C ASN A 49 -5.58 -6.89 -18.88
N SER A 50 -4.91 -5.79 -18.53
CA SER A 50 -3.53 -5.53 -18.99
C SER A 50 -2.53 -6.47 -18.31
N PHE A 51 -2.70 -6.73 -17.01
CA PHE A 51 -1.80 -7.56 -16.22
C PHE A 51 -1.75 -9.02 -16.72
N ILE A 52 -2.90 -9.60 -17.06
CA ILE A 52 -2.96 -10.99 -17.56
C ILE A 52 -2.39 -11.12 -18.98
N ARG A 53 -2.59 -10.11 -19.84
CA ARG A 53 -2.26 -10.17 -21.28
C ARG A 53 -0.86 -9.70 -21.64
N SER A 54 -0.23 -8.87 -20.82
CA SER A 54 1.03 -8.21 -21.18
C SER A 54 2.07 -8.35 -20.08
N GLU A 55 3.19 -9.00 -20.41
CA GLU A 55 4.37 -9.06 -19.54
C GLU A 55 4.91 -7.67 -19.23
N LYS A 56 4.97 -6.79 -20.25
CA LYS A 56 5.37 -5.39 -20.07
C LYS A 56 4.49 -4.68 -19.04
N ALA A 57 3.17 -4.90 -19.08
CA ALA A 57 2.26 -4.32 -18.08
C ALA A 57 2.55 -4.87 -16.67
N ARG A 58 2.78 -6.18 -16.52
CA ARG A 58 3.15 -6.75 -15.21
C ARG A 58 4.42 -6.10 -14.65
N ASN A 59 5.46 -6.00 -15.47
CA ASN A 59 6.75 -5.42 -15.05
C ASN A 59 6.67 -3.93 -14.70
N VAL A 60 5.73 -3.19 -15.31
CA VAL A 60 5.53 -1.76 -15.05
C VAL A 60 4.66 -1.52 -13.81
N GLU A 61 3.60 -2.31 -13.63
CA GLU A 61 2.59 -2.11 -12.59
C GLU A 61 2.97 -2.78 -11.26
N PHE A 62 3.70 -3.90 -11.29
CA PHE A 62 4.03 -4.66 -10.09
C PHE A 62 5.46 -5.20 -10.07
N THR A 63 6.18 -4.90 -9.00
CA THR A 63 7.45 -5.49 -8.62
C THR A 63 7.43 -5.76 -7.12
N THR A 64 8.16 -6.77 -6.66
CA THR A 64 8.20 -7.20 -5.25
C THR A 64 9.60 -7.64 -4.82
N CYS A 65 9.83 -7.84 -3.51
CA CYS A 65 11.08 -8.36 -2.96
C CYS A 65 10.85 -9.13 -1.66
N SER A 66 11.90 -9.71 -1.08
CA SER A 66 11.85 -10.43 0.22
C SER A 66 11.41 -9.57 1.41
N ASN A 67 11.43 -8.25 1.29
CA ASN A 67 11.01 -7.34 2.36
C ASN A 67 9.65 -6.70 2.06
N ASP A 68 9.07 -6.97 0.88
CA ASP A 68 7.72 -6.56 0.50
C ASP A 68 6.75 -7.62 1.04
N ARG A 69 5.98 -7.24 2.06
CA ARG A 69 5.02 -8.09 2.76
C ARG A 69 3.69 -7.34 2.87
N PRO A 70 2.54 -8.03 2.95
CA PRO A 70 1.26 -7.41 3.32
C PRO A 70 1.38 -6.62 4.63
#